data_AF-A0A5C9D1D4-F1
#
_entry.id   AF-A0A5C9D1D4-F1
#
_cell.length_a   1.000
_cell.length_b   1.000
_cell.length_c   1.000
_cell.angle_alpha   90.00
_cell.angle_beta   90.00
_cell.angle_gamma   90.00
#
_symmetry.space_group_name_H-M   'P 1'
#
loop_
_entity.id
_entity.type
_entity.pdbx_description
1 polymer ?
#
loop_
_entity_poly.entity_id
_entity_poly.type
_entity_poly.pdbx_seq_one_letter_code
_entity_poly.pdbx_strand_id
1 'polypeptide(L)'
;MRASNPKAQVQVAYTGSFGDFVKAAELAHTQVKAGADVLTGSAQQALGALRAVAEYKDRNIWWVGQDTAQLGIPESYKVIAAASYAYQAVVEALIEKRQSGVLGGESIPLNFNNGGFIYQFNDKVGPVLTAAVKAAAEKAKADITSRKLMVPWKEVK
;
A
#
# COMPACT_ATOMS: atom_id res chain seq x y z
N MET A 1 -4.06 -0.53 -11.49
CA MET A 1 -5.17 -1.33 -12.05
C MET A 1 -5.30 -1.17 -13.56
N ARG A 2 -5.77 -0.03 -14.10
CA ARG A 2 -6.02 0.12 -15.56
C ARG A 2 -4.82 -0.19 -16.47
N ALA A 3 -3.61 0.15 -16.03
CA ALA A 3 -2.38 -0.13 -16.78
C ALA A 3 -2.05 -1.63 -16.92
N SER A 4 -2.56 -2.48 -16.01
CA SER A 4 -2.30 -3.93 -15.99
C SER A 4 -3.53 -4.72 -16.46
N ASN A 5 -4.73 -4.27 -16.12
CA ASN A 5 -5.99 -4.84 -16.55
C ASN A 5 -7.03 -3.70 -16.73
N PRO A 6 -7.35 -3.28 -17.97
CA PRO A 6 -8.30 -2.20 -18.22
C PRO A 6 -9.75 -2.56 -17.87
N LYS A 7 -10.06 -3.86 -17.75
CA LYS A 7 -11.39 -4.37 -17.38
C LYS A 7 -11.58 -4.52 -15.86
N ALA A 8 -10.53 -4.30 -15.06
CA ALA A 8 -10.62 -4.36 -13.61
C ALA A 8 -11.58 -3.29 -13.09
N GLN A 9 -12.53 -3.70 -12.25
CA GLN A 9 -13.43 -2.78 -11.56
C GLN A 9 -12.80 -2.34 -10.25
N VAL A 10 -12.88 -1.05 -9.94
CA VAL A 10 -12.35 -0.48 -8.69
C VAL A 10 -13.52 0.08 -7.90
N GLN A 11 -13.78 -0.49 -6.73
CA GLN A 11 -14.78 0.00 -5.78
C GLN A 11 -14.06 0.85 -4.74
N VAL A 12 -14.57 2.07 -4.51
CA VAL A 12 -14.00 3.01 -3.53
C VAL A 12 -15.07 3.33 -2.51
N ALA A 13 -14.69 3.31 -1.24
CA ALA A 13 -15.56 3.68 -0.14
C ALA A 13 -14.74 4.28 1.01
N TYR A 14 -15.39 5.15 1.77
CA TYR A 14 -14.78 5.92 2.85
C TYR A 14 -15.53 5.64 4.15
N THR A 15 -14.82 5.27 5.21
CA THR A 15 -15.44 5.07 6.53
C THR A 15 -15.69 6.39 7.27
N GLY A 16 -15.08 7.49 6.81
CA GLY A 16 -15.11 8.79 7.48
C GLY A 16 -14.23 8.89 8.73
N SER A 17 -13.38 7.90 9.02
CA SER A 17 -12.49 7.88 10.18
C SER A 17 -11.13 7.30 9.83
N PHE A 18 -10.05 7.73 10.50
CA PHE A 18 -8.75 7.08 10.39
C PHE A 18 -8.60 5.89 11.34
N GLY A 19 -9.40 5.81 12.40
CA GLY A 19 -9.23 4.86 13.51
C GLY A 19 -10.42 3.94 13.78
N ASP A 20 -11.42 3.91 12.91
CA ASP A 20 -12.60 3.05 13.09
C ASP A 20 -12.39 1.66 12.46
N PHE A 21 -11.69 0.80 13.18
CA PHE A 21 -11.36 -0.55 12.72
C PHE A 21 -12.60 -1.42 12.46
N VAL A 22 -13.68 -1.20 13.22
CA VAL A 22 -14.94 -1.95 13.06
C VAL A 22 -15.59 -1.58 11.74
N LYS A 23 -15.77 -0.28 11.46
CA LYS A 23 -16.31 0.16 10.16
C LYS A 23 -15.44 -0.28 9.00
N ALA A 24 -14.12 -0.27 9.15
CA ALA A 24 -13.21 -0.77 8.12
C ALA A 24 -13.42 -2.26 7.84
N ALA A 25 -13.62 -3.09 8.87
CA ALA A 25 -13.93 -4.51 8.74
C ALA A 25 -15.30 -4.74 8.06
N GLU A 26 -16.34 -4.05 8.51
CA GLU A 26 -17.69 -4.13 7.91
C GLU A 26 -17.69 -3.76 6.42
N LEU A 27 -16.94 -2.71 6.08
CA LEU A 27 -16.78 -2.27 4.70
C LEU A 27 -16.03 -3.30 3.85
N ALA A 28 -14.98 -3.92 4.39
CA ALA A 28 -14.25 -4.97 3.70
C ALA A 28 -15.15 -6.19 3.41
N HIS A 29 -15.94 -6.65 4.40
CA HIS A 29 -16.93 -7.70 4.17
C HIS A 29 -17.94 -7.32 3.08
N THR A 30 -18.38 -6.07 3.05
CA THR A 30 -19.31 -5.57 2.03
C THR A 30 -18.69 -5.63 0.64
N GLN A 31 -17.44 -5.18 0.47
CA GLN A 31 -16.73 -5.26 -0.82
C GLN A 31 -16.48 -6.71 -1.24
N VAL A 32 -16.10 -7.59 -0.31
CA VAL A 32 -15.95 -9.03 -0.58
C VAL A 32 -17.27 -9.66 -1.02
N LYS A 33 -18.39 -9.31 -0.39
CA LYS A 33 -19.73 -9.76 -0.81
C LYS A 33 -20.10 -9.23 -2.19
N ALA A 34 -19.65 -8.02 -2.53
CA ALA A 34 -19.79 -7.41 -3.86
C ALA A 34 -18.79 -7.96 -4.90
N GLY A 35 -18.00 -8.98 -4.58
CA GLY A 35 -17.12 -9.68 -5.51
C GLY A 35 -15.68 -9.17 -5.56
N ALA A 36 -15.25 -8.31 -4.64
CA ALA A 36 -13.85 -7.92 -4.56
C ALA A 36 -12.95 -9.12 -4.17
N ASP A 37 -11.88 -9.30 -4.93
CA ASP A 37 -10.87 -10.36 -4.77
C ASP A 37 -9.50 -9.80 -4.34
N VAL A 38 -9.28 -8.49 -4.45
CA VAL A 38 -8.12 -7.79 -3.92
C VAL A 38 -8.57 -6.51 -3.23
N LEU A 39 -8.15 -6.35 -1.97
CA LEU A 39 -8.47 -5.18 -1.15
C LEU A 39 -7.19 -4.46 -0.72
N THR A 40 -7.33 -3.16 -0.47
CA THR A 40 -6.29 -2.31 0.09
C THR A 40 -6.94 -1.19 0.88
N GLY A 41 -6.21 -0.61 1.82
CA GLY A 41 -6.68 0.51 2.63
C GLY A 41 -5.54 1.39 3.05
N SER A 42 -5.75 2.71 2.99
CA SER A 42 -4.70 3.72 3.16
C SER A 42 -4.66 4.37 4.55
N ALA A 43 -5.65 4.13 5.39
CA ALA A 43 -5.76 4.68 6.74
C ALA A 43 -5.36 3.65 7.83
N GLN A 44 -5.07 4.11 9.05
CA GLN A 44 -4.65 3.24 10.16
C GLN A 44 -5.67 2.12 10.47
N GLN A 45 -6.97 2.43 10.38
CA GLN A 45 -8.08 1.48 10.51
C GLN A 45 -8.05 0.32 9.52
N ALA A 46 -7.26 0.39 8.43
CA ALA A 46 -7.20 -0.63 7.39
C ALA A 46 -6.74 -2.00 7.93
N LEU A 47 -6.10 -2.05 9.10
CA LEU A 47 -5.83 -3.30 9.80
C LEU A 47 -7.13 -4.07 10.13
N GLY A 48 -8.23 -3.37 10.44
CA GLY A 48 -9.55 -3.99 10.63
C GLY A 48 -10.07 -4.64 9.35
N ALA A 49 -9.91 -3.96 8.21
CA ALA A 49 -10.22 -4.51 6.90
C ALA A 49 -9.36 -5.72 6.53
N LEU A 50 -8.04 -5.68 6.81
CA LEU A 50 -7.15 -6.83 6.62
C LEU A 50 -7.58 -8.04 7.47
N ARG A 51 -7.96 -7.81 8.73
CA ARG A 51 -8.51 -8.87 9.59
C ARG A 51 -9.77 -9.51 9.00
N ALA A 52 -10.71 -8.70 8.51
CA ALA A 52 -11.90 -9.20 7.82
C ALA A 52 -11.55 -10.01 6.55
N VAL A 53 -10.53 -9.60 5.79
CA VAL A 53 -10.03 -10.38 4.64
C VAL A 53 -9.44 -11.72 5.09
N ALA A 54 -8.71 -11.74 6.21
CA ALA A 54 -8.12 -12.94 6.77
C ALA A 54 -9.16 -13.96 7.27
N GLU A 55 -10.39 -13.55 7.60
CA GLU A 55 -11.46 -14.50 7.92
C GLU A 55 -11.79 -15.45 6.75
N TYR A 56 -11.55 -15.01 5.51
CA TYR A 56 -11.78 -15.81 4.31
C TYR A 56 -10.58 -16.69 3.93
N LYS A 57 -10.18 -17.58 4.85
CA LYS A 57 -8.97 -18.42 4.73
C LYS A 57 -8.88 -19.15 3.38
N ASP A 58 -9.94 -19.84 2.98
CA ASP A 58 -9.95 -20.72 1.80
C ASP A 58 -10.37 -20.03 0.50
N ARG A 59 -10.61 -18.71 0.54
CA ARG A 59 -10.96 -17.93 -0.66
C ARG A 59 -9.76 -17.20 -1.21
N ASN A 60 -9.71 -17.08 -2.54
CA ASN A 60 -8.74 -16.27 -3.28
C ASN A 60 -9.07 -14.77 -3.18
N ILE A 61 -9.03 -14.26 -1.94
CA ILE A 61 -9.17 -12.84 -1.62
C ILE A 61 -7.87 -12.42 -0.97
N TRP A 62 -7.32 -11.29 -1.42
CA TRP A 62 -5.98 -10.87 -1.08
C TRP A 62 -5.92 -9.41 -0.64
N TRP A 63 -4.82 -9.08 0.03
CA TRP A 63 -4.56 -7.74 0.55
C TRP A 63 -3.26 -7.17 -0.03
N VAL A 64 -3.29 -5.89 -0.39
CA VAL A 64 -2.10 -5.09 -0.69
C VAL A 64 -1.97 -4.01 0.38
N GLY A 65 -0.89 -4.08 1.16
CA GLY A 65 -0.72 -3.27 2.37
C GLY A 65 -0.18 -1.86 2.13
N GLN A 66 -0.65 -0.92 2.95
CA GLN A 66 -0.10 0.43 3.07
C GLN A 66 0.95 0.54 4.20
N ASP A 67 1.29 -0.58 4.84
CA ASP A 67 2.41 -0.63 5.77
C ASP A 67 3.08 -2.02 5.75
N THR A 68 4.39 -2.06 5.50
CA THR A 68 5.26 -3.23 5.59
C THR A 68 5.21 -3.93 6.95
N ALA A 69 4.82 -3.25 8.02
CA ALA A 69 4.51 -3.91 9.30
C ALA A 69 3.44 -5.02 9.16
N GLN A 70 2.53 -4.90 8.19
CA GLN A 70 1.50 -5.92 7.90
C GLN A 70 2.07 -7.23 7.34
N LEU A 71 3.34 -7.26 6.94
CA LEU A 71 4.03 -8.49 6.53
C LEU A 71 4.47 -9.34 7.72
N GLY A 72 4.53 -8.76 8.93
CA GLY A 72 4.98 -9.43 10.15
C GLY A 72 3.87 -9.88 11.12
N ILE A 73 2.60 -9.63 10.78
CA ILE A 73 1.46 -9.96 11.64
C ILE A 73 0.83 -11.32 11.27
N PRO A 74 0.00 -11.91 12.15
CA PRO A 74 -0.64 -13.21 11.88
C PRO A 74 -1.45 -13.26 10.59
N GLU A 75 -2.02 -12.14 10.16
CA GLU A 75 -2.82 -12.00 8.93
C GLU A 75 -1.96 -11.89 7.66
N SER A 76 -0.63 -11.87 7.78
CA SER A 76 0.32 -11.72 6.67
C SER A 76 0.12 -12.74 5.55
N TYR A 77 -0.41 -13.93 5.83
CA TYR A 77 -0.72 -14.95 4.81
C TYR A 77 -1.73 -14.48 3.74
N LYS A 78 -2.46 -13.38 3.96
CA LYS A 78 -3.30 -12.72 2.94
C LYS A 78 -2.65 -11.51 2.27
N VAL A 79 -1.51 -11.03 2.78
CA VAL A 79 -0.83 -9.83 2.30
C VAL A 79 0.14 -10.21 1.19
N ILE A 80 -0.10 -9.76 -0.05
CA ILE A 80 0.75 -10.05 -1.21
C ILE A 80 2.06 -9.25 -1.13
N ALA A 81 1.93 -7.98 -0.81
CA ALA A 81 3.01 -7.01 -0.70
C ALA A 81 2.51 -5.81 0.09
N ALA A 82 3.43 -4.97 0.55
CA ALA A 82 3.10 -3.73 1.23
C ALA A 82 4.09 -2.60 0.90
N ALA A 83 3.60 -1.37 0.91
CA ALA A 83 4.41 -0.15 0.83
C ALA A 83 4.33 0.60 2.16
N SER A 84 5.41 1.22 2.65
CA SER A 84 5.35 2.14 3.80
C SER A 84 5.96 3.50 3.48
N TYR A 85 5.50 4.51 4.20
CA TYR A 85 6.21 5.76 4.38
C TYR A 85 7.36 5.57 5.37
N ALA A 86 8.60 5.64 4.89
CA ALA A 86 9.79 5.55 5.72
C ALA A 86 10.22 6.97 6.12
N TYR A 87 9.54 7.51 7.14
CA TYR A 87 9.77 8.88 7.62
C TYR A 87 11.18 9.11 8.15
N GLN A 88 11.91 8.07 8.55
CA GLN A 88 13.31 8.19 9.00
C GLN A 88 14.15 9.01 8.03
N ALA A 89 14.12 8.69 6.72
CA ALA A 89 14.91 9.41 5.73
C ALA A 89 14.55 10.90 5.62
N VAL A 90 13.27 11.25 5.84
CA VAL A 90 12.82 12.65 5.83
C VAL A 90 13.20 13.38 7.10
N VAL A 91 13.13 12.70 8.26
CA VAL A 91 13.55 13.27 9.54
C VAL A 91 15.05 13.52 9.55
N GLU A 92 15.84 12.58 9.04
CA GLU A 92 17.30 12.74 8.87
C GLU A 92 17.61 13.94 7.96
N ALA A 93 16.99 14.02 6.78
CA ALA A 93 17.15 15.15 5.87
C ALA A 93 16.73 16.50 6.48
N LEU A 94 15.68 16.50 7.32
CA LEU A 94 15.25 17.69 8.05
C LEU A 94 16.31 18.13 9.08
N ILE A 95 16.87 17.18 9.82
CA ILE A 95 17.93 17.44 10.81
C ILE A 95 19.17 18.01 10.13
N GLU A 96 19.62 17.42 9.02
CA GLU A 96 20.76 17.90 8.24
C GLU A 96 20.53 19.35 7.74
N LYS A 97 19.35 19.63 7.20
CA LYS A 97 18.98 21.00 6.75
C LYS A 97 18.98 22.00 7.89
N ARG A 98 18.46 21.63 9.06
CA ARG A 98 18.49 22.48 10.25
C ARG A 98 19.92 22.77 10.69
N GLN A 99 20.80 21.77 10.68
CA GLN A 99 22.22 21.93 11.01
C GLN A 99 22.94 22.81 9.99
N SER A 100 22.53 22.81 8.72
CA SER A 100 23.06 23.69 7.68
C SER A 100 22.42 25.09 7.64
N GLY A 101 21.60 25.46 8.63
CA GLY A 101 20.95 26.77 8.74
C GLY A 101 19.70 26.95 7.87
N VAL A 102 19.22 25.92 7.17
CA VAL A 102 17.96 25.96 6.42
C VAL A 102 16.79 25.73 7.38
N LEU A 103 16.03 26.79 7.66
CA LEU A 103 14.98 26.78 8.69
C LEU A 103 13.57 26.44 8.19
N GLY A 104 13.37 26.33 6.88
CA GLY A 104 12.08 26.08 6.24
C GLY A 104 12.07 26.53 4.78
N GLY A 105 10.90 26.55 4.15
CA GLY A 105 10.72 27.00 2.77
C GLY A 105 10.95 25.93 1.69
N GLU A 106 11.32 24.71 2.10
CA GLU A 106 11.54 23.59 1.20
C GLU A 106 10.60 22.43 1.50
N SER A 107 10.18 21.72 0.44
CA SER A 107 9.47 20.45 0.56
C SER A 107 10.46 19.30 0.46
N ILE A 108 10.46 18.41 1.45
CA ILE A 108 11.24 17.16 1.42
C ILE A 108 10.29 16.05 0.93
N PRO A 109 10.37 15.62 -0.34
CA PRO A 109 9.44 14.64 -0.88
C PRO A 109 9.77 13.24 -0.38
N LEU A 110 8.78 12.46 0.05
CA LEU A 110 8.96 11.01 0.20
C LEU A 110 9.00 10.38 -1.20
N ASN A 111 10.04 9.61 -1.52
CA ASN A 111 10.13 8.86 -2.77
C ASN A 111 11.08 7.66 -2.63
N PHE A 112 11.19 6.83 -3.67
CA PHE A 112 12.08 5.66 -3.63
C PHE A 112 13.57 6.02 -3.67
N ASN A 113 13.97 7.13 -4.32
CA ASN A 113 15.39 7.50 -4.46
C ASN A 113 16.00 8.01 -3.14
N ASN A 114 15.20 8.65 -2.29
CA ASN A 114 15.65 9.10 -0.97
C ASN A 114 15.24 8.15 0.16
N GLY A 115 14.76 6.94 -0.16
CA GLY A 115 14.32 5.99 0.85
C GLY A 115 13.05 6.37 1.61
N GLY A 116 12.36 7.45 1.23
CA GLY A 116 11.09 7.87 1.86
C GLY A 116 9.90 6.94 1.57
N PHE A 117 9.97 6.16 0.49
CA PHE A 117 9.06 5.04 0.25
C PHE A 117 9.83 3.72 0.26
N ILE A 118 9.28 2.75 0.99
CA ILE A 118 9.74 1.37 0.97
C ILE A 118 8.61 0.47 0.47
N TYR A 119 8.97 -0.57 -0.27
CA TYR A 119 8.04 -1.56 -0.81
C TYR A 119 8.64 -2.94 -0.67
N GLN A 120 7.86 -3.89 -0.15
CA GLN A 120 8.29 -5.24 0.14
C GLN A 120 7.23 -6.25 -0.31
N PHE A 121 7.67 -7.33 -0.94
CA PHE A 121 6.84 -8.48 -1.23
C PHE A 121 6.73 -9.39 0.00
N ASN A 122 5.62 -10.11 0.09
CA ASN A 122 5.53 -11.25 0.99
C ASN A 122 5.94 -12.53 0.26
N ASP A 123 7.20 -12.92 0.36
CA ASP A 123 7.68 -14.15 -0.27
C ASP A 123 7.05 -15.43 0.34
N LYS A 124 6.30 -15.30 1.45
CA LYS A 124 5.59 -16.40 2.12
C LYS A 124 4.09 -16.47 1.81
N VAL A 125 3.53 -15.54 1.02
CA VAL A 125 2.08 -15.50 0.70
C VAL A 125 1.61 -16.67 -0.17
N GLY A 126 2.54 -17.47 -0.68
CA GLY A 126 2.26 -18.63 -1.51
C GLY A 126 2.00 -18.27 -2.98
N PRO A 127 1.20 -19.07 -3.71
CA PRO A 127 1.21 -19.10 -5.17
C PRO A 127 0.62 -17.86 -5.85
N VAL A 128 -0.09 -17.00 -5.11
CA VAL A 128 -0.62 -15.75 -5.66
C VAL A 128 0.49 -14.80 -6.12
N LEU A 129 1.66 -14.84 -5.46
CA LEU A 129 2.85 -14.09 -5.87
C LEU A 129 3.65 -14.88 -6.91
N THR A 130 3.09 -15.00 -8.11
CA THR A 130 3.79 -15.64 -9.23
C THR A 130 5.02 -14.83 -9.66
N ALA A 131 5.96 -15.47 -10.37
CA ALA A 131 7.12 -14.79 -10.95
C ALA A 131 6.71 -13.64 -11.89
N ALA A 132 5.63 -13.81 -12.65
CA ALA A 132 5.11 -12.77 -13.54
C ALA A 132 4.55 -11.57 -12.75
N VAL A 133 3.80 -11.81 -11.67
CA VAL A 133 3.28 -10.74 -10.79
C VAL A 133 4.44 -9.98 -10.14
N LYS A 134 5.43 -10.70 -9.59
CA LYS A 134 6.61 -10.10 -8.95
C LYS A 134 7.40 -9.25 -9.96
N ALA A 135 7.66 -9.78 -11.16
CA ALA A 135 8.38 -9.06 -12.21
C ALA A 135 7.63 -7.80 -12.68
N ALA A 136 6.30 -7.88 -12.84
CA ALA A 136 5.49 -6.73 -13.24
C ALA A 136 5.52 -5.62 -12.17
N ALA A 137 5.42 -5.98 -10.89
CA ALA A 137 5.49 -5.03 -9.78
C ALA A 137 6.90 -4.42 -9.62
N GLU A 138 7.96 -5.20 -9.75
CA GLU A 138 9.34 -4.69 -9.74
C GLU A 138 9.61 -3.74 -10.91
N LYS A 139 9.14 -4.09 -12.11
CA LYS A 139 9.23 -3.20 -13.27
C LYS A 139 8.50 -1.88 -13.01
N ALA A 140 7.29 -1.93 -12.44
CA ALA A 140 6.54 -0.72 -12.10
C ALA A 140 7.27 0.13 -11.06
N LYS A 141 7.84 -0.50 -10.02
CA LYS A 141 8.67 0.19 -9.01
C LYS A 141 9.90 0.85 -9.65
N ALA A 142 10.61 0.16 -10.53
CA ALA A 142 11.75 0.70 -11.26
C ALA A 142 11.34 1.89 -12.14
N ASP A 143 10.28 1.75 -12.93
CA ASP A 143 9.78 2.83 -13.79
C ASP A 143 9.29 4.05 -12.97
N ILE A 144 8.69 3.86 -11.79
CA ILE A 144 8.32 4.95 -10.87
C ILE A 144 9.57 5.62 -10.31
N THR A 145 10.55 4.83 -9.88
CA THR A 145 11.81 5.32 -9.30
C THR A 145 12.60 6.16 -10.31
N SER A 146 12.63 5.73 -11.57
CA SER A 146 13.26 6.44 -12.68
C SER A 146 12.38 7.54 -13.31
N ARG A 147 11.18 7.78 -12.79
CA ARG A 147 10.17 8.72 -13.31
C ARG A 147 9.72 8.46 -14.76
N LYS A 148 9.95 7.24 -15.28
CA LYS A 148 9.41 6.79 -16.57
C LYS A 148 7.90 6.54 -16.47
N LEU A 149 7.45 6.06 -15.33
CA LEU A 149 6.03 5.96 -14.97
C LEU A 149 5.69 7.08 -13.99
N MET A 150 4.96 8.07 -14.47
CA MET A 150 4.42 9.16 -13.66
C MET A 150 3.07 8.72 -13.07
N VAL A 151 2.93 8.79 -11.75
CA VAL A 151 1.64 8.51 -11.08
C VAL A 151 0.83 9.82 -11.06
N PRO A 152 -0.41 9.86 -11.59
CA PRO A 152 -1.18 11.09 -11.68
C PRO A 152 -1.87 11.44 -10.34
N TRP A 153 -1.09 11.70 -9.28
CA TRP A 153 -1.61 11.96 -7.93
C TRP A 153 -2.54 13.17 -7.85
N LYS A 154 -2.40 14.14 -8.76
CA LYS A 154 -3.27 15.34 -8.81
C LYS A 154 -4.69 15.05 -9.32
N GLU A 155 -4.88 13.93 -10.01
CA GLU A 155 -6.16 13.55 -10.62
C GLU A 155 -6.98 12.63 -9.71
N VAL A 156 -6.37 12.10 -8.65
CA VAL A 156 -7.03 11.29 -7.64
C VAL A 156 -7.79 12.24 -6.70
N LYS A 157 -9.11 12.34 -6.89
CA LYS A 157 -10.03 13.06 -6.01
C LYS A 157 -10.61 12.13 -4.95
#